data_AF-A0A8T3Y796-F1
#
_entry.id   AF-A0A8T3Y796-F1
#
_cell.length_a   1.000
_cell.length_b   1.000
_cell.length_c   1.000
_cell.angle_alpha   90.00
_cell.angle_beta   90.00
_cell.angle_gamma   90.00
#
_symmetry.space_group_name_H-M   'P 1'
#
loop_
_entity.id
_entity.type
_entity.pdbx_description
1 polymer ?
#
loop_
_entity_poly.entity_id
_entity_poly.type
_entity_poly.pdbx_seq_one_letter_code
_entity_poly.pdbx_strand_id
1 'polypeptide(L)'
;MGEVKGLRQFSYGATNWELTPEIRKRADDYMALHQIRPVTSETLFQGAMFSVLAARQDYPMHVSTYAMLLAEGFGDPRKLWTDRHSLALRSCLSKLNGPNQKRQRLVMLAGWWMRSEMPDMIVEDCNDGKKKEFELGDKFAETAPGIWYKGQRMLWGHIGYMHGVPIDTWMVKFLRYLGHKEFKQPNYRTTSGPRPDQYALGERIIAEHGAKNGLSPYMTQVCLWVAATGWTPAQFIDPSVFLSARQQRFWSWDELQRQLPNGRIPTLAFGNQKKNRTPKVPDLEARCGPSLFE
;
A
#
# COMPACT_ATOMS: atom_id res chain seq x y z
N MET A 1 -39.47 -3.63 12.20
CA MET A 1 -38.24 -2.89 11.83
C MET A 1 -37.08 -3.81 12.16
N GLY A 2 -36.35 -4.28 11.14
CA GLY A 2 -35.29 -5.28 11.31
C GLY A 2 -34.04 -4.69 11.96
N GLU A 3 -33.54 -5.35 12.99
CA GLU A 3 -32.27 -5.05 13.62
C GLU A 3 -31.11 -5.27 12.63
N VAL A 4 -30.41 -4.19 12.29
CA VAL A 4 -29.09 -4.28 11.64
C VAL A 4 -28.08 -4.69 12.71
N LYS A 5 -27.96 -6.00 12.94
CA LYS A 5 -26.84 -6.61 13.66
C LYS A 5 -25.60 -6.56 12.77
N GLY A 6 -24.67 -5.65 13.06
CA GLY A 6 -23.38 -5.67 12.38
C GLY A 6 -22.63 -4.37 12.44
N LEU A 7 -22.16 -4.01 13.64
CA LEU A 7 -20.97 -3.18 13.88
C LEU A 7 -20.79 -3.16 15.41
N ARG A 8 -20.26 -4.26 15.97
CA ARG A 8 -19.62 -4.14 17.29
C ARG A 8 -18.49 -3.16 17.09
N GLN A 9 -18.65 -1.93 17.59
CA GLN A 9 -17.53 -1.05 17.84
C GLN A 9 -16.51 -1.88 18.62
N PHE A 10 -15.38 -2.20 17.99
CA PHE A 10 -14.17 -2.50 18.74
C PHE A 10 -13.82 -1.20 19.48
N SER A 11 -14.43 -1.02 20.66
CA SER A 11 -13.85 -0.17 21.67
C SER A 11 -12.59 -0.91 22.11
N TYR A 12 -11.46 -0.21 22.11
CA TYR A 12 -10.25 -0.64 22.85
C TYR A 12 -10.51 -0.64 24.38
N GLY A 13 -11.76 -0.92 24.81
CA GLY A 13 -12.19 -1.05 26.20
C GLY A 13 -12.20 -2.50 26.68
N ALA A 14 -11.95 -3.48 25.80
CA ALA A 14 -11.66 -4.85 26.20
C ALA A 14 -10.14 -5.02 26.35
N THR A 15 -9.73 -5.47 27.52
CA THR A 15 -8.39 -5.37 28.13
C THR A 15 -7.29 -6.24 27.52
N ASN A 16 -7.51 -6.93 26.40
CA ASN A 16 -6.47 -7.69 25.69
C ASN A 16 -6.70 -7.60 24.17
N TRP A 17 -5.79 -6.94 23.45
CA TRP A 17 -5.65 -7.23 22.02
C TRP A 17 -5.02 -8.62 21.90
N GLU A 18 -5.72 -9.55 21.24
CA GLU A 18 -5.24 -10.89 20.98
C GLU A 18 -5.20 -11.14 19.47
N LEU A 19 -4.07 -11.66 18.99
CA LEU A 19 -3.92 -12.07 17.61
C LEU A 19 -4.68 -13.39 17.38
N THR A 20 -5.91 -13.31 16.88
CA THR A 20 -6.66 -14.50 16.49
C THR A 20 -6.24 -15.03 15.11
N PRO A 21 -6.44 -16.32 14.81
CA PRO A 21 -6.19 -16.88 13.47
C PRO A 21 -6.93 -16.13 12.35
N GLU A 22 -8.14 -15.64 12.61
CA GLU A 22 -8.95 -14.89 11.64
C GLU A 22 -8.39 -13.48 11.37
N ILE A 23 -7.82 -12.83 12.39
CA ILE A 23 -7.12 -11.55 12.21
C ILE A 23 -5.86 -11.78 11.39
N ARG A 24 -5.09 -12.84 11.72
CA ARG A 24 -3.86 -13.16 10.99
C ARG A 24 -4.16 -13.46 9.53
N LYS A 25 -5.14 -14.32 9.25
CA LYS A 25 -5.56 -14.64 7.88
C LYS A 25 -5.94 -13.38 7.09
N ARG A 26 -6.74 -12.48 7.67
CA ARG A 26 -7.12 -11.22 7.01
C ARG A 26 -5.93 -10.31 6.75
N ALA A 27 -4.96 -10.26 7.66
CA ALA A 27 -3.73 -9.51 7.45
C ALA A 27 -2.88 -10.11 6.32
N ASP A 28 -2.77 -11.44 6.24
CA ASP A 28 -2.08 -12.12 5.14
C ASP A 28 -2.80 -11.89 3.80
N ASP A 29 -4.14 -11.96 3.77
CA ASP A 29 -4.94 -11.62 2.59
C ASP A 29 -4.74 -10.15 2.15
N TYR A 30 -4.66 -9.22 3.11
CA TYR A 30 -4.35 -7.81 2.84
C TYR A 30 -2.98 -7.69 2.17
N MET A 31 -1.95 -8.30 2.76
CA MET A 31 -0.60 -8.27 2.20
C MET A 31 -0.54 -8.86 0.80
N ALA A 32 -1.21 -9.99 0.56
CA ALA A 32 -1.24 -10.63 -0.75
C ALA A 32 -1.85 -9.72 -1.83
N LEU A 33 -2.86 -8.91 -1.48
CA LEU A 33 -3.52 -7.99 -2.42
C LEU A 33 -2.73 -6.68 -2.65
N HIS A 34 -2.03 -6.19 -1.62
CA HIS A 34 -1.31 -4.91 -1.69
C HIS A 34 0.18 -5.03 -1.99
N GLN A 35 0.74 -6.24 -1.96
CA GLN A 35 2.16 -6.43 -2.20
C GLN A 35 2.54 -6.04 -3.63
N ILE A 36 3.60 -5.24 -3.78
CA ILE A 36 4.17 -4.77 -5.04
C ILE A 36 5.27 -5.71 -5.52
N ARG A 37 4.96 -6.48 -6.57
CA ARG A 37 5.87 -7.40 -7.26
C ARG A 37 5.55 -7.55 -8.76
N PRO A 38 6.53 -7.39 -9.66
CA PRO A 38 7.92 -7.00 -9.39
C PRO A 38 8.02 -5.53 -8.92
N VAL A 39 9.06 -5.21 -8.17
CA VAL A 39 9.35 -3.81 -7.80
C VAL A 39 10.11 -3.17 -8.96
N THR A 40 9.41 -2.31 -9.70
CA THR A 40 9.94 -1.48 -10.79
C THR A 40 9.68 0.00 -10.48
N SER A 41 10.35 0.91 -11.18
CA SER A 41 10.11 2.36 -11.01
C SER A 41 8.64 2.74 -11.25
N GLU A 42 7.99 2.09 -12.23
CA GLU A 42 6.56 2.29 -12.52
C GLU A 42 5.66 1.80 -11.38
N THR A 43 5.80 0.54 -10.97
CA THR A 43 4.96 -0.02 -9.89
C THR A 43 5.21 0.69 -8.54
N LEU A 44 6.44 1.17 -8.32
CA LEU A 44 6.80 1.97 -7.15
C LEU A 44 6.12 3.35 -7.19
N PHE A 45 6.08 4.02 -8.35
CA PHE A 45 5.33 5.27 -8.52
C PHE A 45 3.84 5.06 -8.27
N GLN A 46 3.27 3.98 -8.80
CA GLN A 46 1.89 3.62 -8.57
C GLN A 46 1.61 3.38 -7.08
N GLY A 47 2.49 2.69 -6.36
CA GLY A 47 2.41 2.54 -4.90
C GLY A 47 2.54 3.88 -4.15
N ALA A 48 3.42 4.77 -4.58
CA ALA A 48 3.58 6.10 -4.02
C ALA A 48 2.31 6.96 -4.20
N MET A 49 1.69 6.88 -5.38
CA MET A 49 0.37 7.49 -5.64
C MET A 49 -0.70 6.93 -4.71
N PHE A 50 -0.77 5.61 -4.54
CA PHE A 50 -1.68 4.97 -3.58
C PHE A 50 -1.52 5.57 -2.17
N SER A 51 -0.27 5.76 -1.72
CA SER A 51 0.04 6.38 -0.43
C SER A 51 -0.44 7.82 -0.28
N VAL A 52 -0.34 8.64 -1.32
CA VAL A 52 -0.89 10.01 -1.33
C VAL A 52 -2.42 9.99 -1.21
N LEU A 53 -3.06 9.04 -1.88
CA LEU A 53 -4.52 8.90 -1.89
C LEU A 53 -5.09 8.43 -0.56
N ALA A 54 -4.37 7.58 0.19
CA ALA A 54 -4.82 7.08 1.50
C ALA A 54 -4.88 8.17 2.60
N ALA A 55 -4.18 9.28 2.44
CA ALA A 55 -4.18 10.35 3.44
C ALA A 55 -5.60 10.93 3.67
N ARG A 56 -6.11 10.84 4.90
CA ARG A 56 -7.45 11.31 5.31
C ARG A 56 -8.60 10.74 4.48
N GLN A 57 -8.44 9.53 3.97
CA GLN A 57 -9.43 8.91 3.11
C GLN A 57 -9.78 7.51 3.60
N ASP A 58 -11.07 7.20 3.55
CA ASP A 58 -11.56 5.84 3.79
C ASP A 58 -10.99 4.86 2.77
N TYR A 59 -10.87 3.61 3.18
CA TYR A 59 -10.23 2.58 2.37
C TYR A 59 -10.90 2.37 0.99
N PRO A 60 -12.21 2.10 0.91
CA PRO A 60 -12.87 1.87 -0.38
C PRO A 60 -12.76 3.07 -1.34
N MET A 61 -12.77 4.29 -0.79
CA MET A 61 -12.71 5.51 -1.59
C MET A 61 -11.34 5.71 -2.24
N HIS A 62 -10.24 5.58 -1.49
CA HIS A 62 -8.94 5.77 -2.13
C HIS A 62 -8.57 4.62 -3.07
N VAL A 63 -9.01 3.39 -2.77
CA VAL A 63 -8.81 2.23 -3.65
C VAL A 63 -9.55 2.39 -4.97
N SER A 64 -10.83 2.79 -4.94
CA SER A 64 -11.59 3.07 -6.18
C SER A 64 -11.01 4.23 -6.97
N THR A 65 -10.63 5.34 -6.33
CA THR A 65 -9.98 6.46 -7.02
C THR A 65 -8.62 6.08 -7.61
N TYR A 66 -7.83 5.27 -6.90
CA TYR A 66 -6.57 4.75 -7.42
C TYR A 66 -6.78 3.95 -8.70
N ALA A 67 -7.75 3.04 -8.71
CA ALA A 67 -8.09 2.26 -9.88
C ALA A 67 -8.58 3.14 -11.06
N MET A 68 -9.38 4.17 -10.79
CA MET A 68 -9.77 5.16 -11.82
C MET A 68 -8.55 5.88 -12.42
N LEU A 69 -7.59 6.28 -11.59
CA LEU A 69 -6.37 6.93 -12.07
C LEU A 69 -5.55 5.99 -12.98
N LEU A 70 -5.44 4.71 -12.61
CA LEU A 70 -4.75 3.72 -13.44
C LEU A 70 -5.46 3.46 -14.77
N ALA A 71 -6.79 3.35 -14.77
CA ALA A 71 -7.58 3.19 -16.00
C ALA A 71 -7.39 4.37 -16.97
N GLU A 72 -7.27 5.58 -16.43
CA GLU A 72 -6.97 6.79 -17.21
C GLU A 72 -5.47 6.91 -17.59
N GLY A 73 -4.63 5.95 -17.21
CA GLY A 73 -3.19 5.93 -17.51
C GLY A 73 -2.34 6.84 -16.62
N PHE A 74 -2.90 7.44 -15.57
CA PHE A 74 -2.15 8.26 -14.61
C PHE A 74 -1.24 7.43 -13.68
N GLY A 75 -1.11 6.13 -13.91
CA GLY A 75 -0.04 5.29 -13.36
C GLY A 75 1.34 5.59 -13.94
N ASP A 76 1.43 6.32 -15.06
CA ASP A 76 2.70 6.83 -15.61
C ASP A 76 2.97 8.26 -15.10
N PRO A 77 4.12 8.53 -14.45
CA PRO A 77 4.46 9.88 -14.00
C PRO A 77 4.55 10.90 -15.15
N ARG A 78 4.96 10.50 -16.36
CA ARG A 78 5.03 11.41 -17.52
C ARG A 78 3.66 11.88 -17.94
N LYS A 79 2.70 10.97 -18.03
CA LYS A 79 1.31 11.31 -18.32
C LYS A 79 0.72 12.22 -17.25
N LEU A 80 0.88 11.86 -15.98
CA LEU A 80 0.35 12.66 -14.86
C LEU A 80 0.91 14.10 -14.86
N TRP A 81 2.20 14.26 -15.16
CA TRP A 81 2.84 15.57 -15.26
C TRP A 81 2.37 16.40 -16.46
N THR A 82 2.26 15.77 -17.63
CA THR A 82 1.84 16.42 -18.88
C THR A 82 0.38 16.85 -18.80
N ASP A 83 -0.48 15.96 -18.32
CA ASP A 83 -1.93 16.13 -18.24
C ASP A 83 -2.40 16.71 -16.89
N ARG A 84 -1.50 17.39 -16.17
CA ARG A 84 -1.73 17.93 -14.81
C ARG A 84 -2.94 18.87 -14.66
N HIS A 85 -3.42 19.43 -15.77
CA HIS A 85 -4.59 20.31 -15.82
C HIS A 85 -5.84 19.66 -16.42
N SER A 86 -5.74 18.41 -16.90
CA SER A 86 -6.82 17.70 -17.60
C SER A 86 -8.09 17.56 -16.76
N LEU A 87 -9.24 17.54 -17.44
CA LEU A 87 -10.53 17.27 -16.80
C LEU A 87 -10.59 15.83 -16.26
N ALA A 88 -10.02 14.86 -16.96
CA ALA A 88 -9.95 13.46 -16.52
C ALA A 88 -9.31 13.34 -15.12
N LEU A 89 -8.12 13.92 -14.92
CA LEU A 89 -7.44 13.90 -13.62
C LEU A 89 -8.27 14.56 -12.51
N ARG A 90 -8.93 15.70 -12.80
CA ARG A 90 -9.81 16.38 -11.84
C ARG A 90 -11.02 15.52 -11.48
N SER A 91 -11.62 14.87 -12.47
CA SER A 91 -12.78 14.00 -12.29
C SER A 91 -12.47 12.80 -11.39
N CYS A 92 -11.34 12.12 -11.60
CA CYS A 92 -10.90 11.00 -10.75
C CYS A 92 -10.80 11.42 -9.27
N LEU A 93 -10.26 12.61 -9.00
CA LEU A 93 -9.98 13.06 -7.64
C LEU A 93 -11.14 13.79 -6.96
N SER A 94 -12.19 14.16 -7.71
CA SER A 94 -13.25 15.08 -7.29
C SER A 94 -13.98 14.71 -5.99
N LYS A 95 -14.08 13.40 -5.68
CA LYS A 95 -14.79 12.88 -4.50
C LYS A 95 -13.89 12.71 -3.26
N LEU A 96 -12.59 12.94 -3.40
CA LEU A 96 -11.66 12.77 -2.29
C LEU A 96 -11.74 13.95 -1.32
N ASN A 97 -11.37 13.67 -0.07
CA ASN A 97 -11.07 14.74 0.89
C ASN A 97 -9.83 15.52 0.43
N GLY A 98 -9.99 16.82 0.20
CA GLY A 98 -8.92 17.70 -0.28
C GLY A 98 -8.48 17.40 -1.72
N PRO A 99 -9.40 17.43 -2.70
CA PRO A 99 -9.13 16.96 -4.07
C PRO A 99 -8.02 17.78 -4.75
N ASN A 100 -8.04 19.11 -4.57
CA ASN A 100 -7.02 20.01 -5.12
C ASN A 100 -5.64 19.77 -4.50
N GLN A 101 -5.58 19.53 -3.19
CA GLN A 101 -4.33 19.25 -2.47
C GLN A 101 -3.73 17.91 -2.93
N LYS A 102 -4.57 16.87 -3.08
CA LYS A 102 -4.12 15.58 -3.60
C LYS A 102 -3.64 15.69 -5.04
N ARG A 103 -4.37 16.40 -5.91
CA ARG A 103 -3.93 16.66 -7.29
C ARG A 103 -2.56 17.33 -7.32
N GLN A 104 -2.39 18.41 -6.55
CA GLN A 104 -1.12 19.13 -6.48
C GLN A 104 0.02 18.21 -6.02
N ARG A 105 -0.21 17.41 -4.97
CA ARG A 105 0.79 16.44 -4.46
C ARG A 105 1.16 15.39 -5.49
N LEU A 106 0.19 14.80 -6.20
CA LEU A 106 0.45 13.82 -7.24
C LEU A 106 1.26 14.42 -8.40
N VAL A 107 0.91 15.64 -8.84
CA VAL A 107 1.65 16.34 -9.91
C VAL A 107 3.08 16.67 -9.46
N MET A 108 3.27 17.17 -8.24
CA MET A 108 4.61 17.43 -7.71
C MET A 108 5.42 16.14 -7.59
N LEU A 109 4.80 15.05 -7.10
CA LEU A 109 5.41 13.73 -7.00
C LEU A 109 5.87 13.24 -8.37
N ALA A 110 5.00 13.31 -9.39
CA ALA A 110 5.34 12.91 -10.76
C ALA A 110 6.52 13.72 -11.34
N GLY A 111 6.50 15.04 -11.15
CA GLY A 111 7.59 15.91 -11.58
C GLY A 111 8.91 15.57 -10.89
N TRP A 112 8.88 15.32 -9.58
CA TRP A 112 10.06 14.89 -8.82
C TRP A 112 10.54 13.50 -9.24
N TRP A 113 9.62 12.56 -9.45
CA TRP A 113 9.92 11.17 -9.79
C TRP A 113 10.79 11.05 -11.04
N MET A 114 10.47 11.82 -12.09
CA MET A 114 11.20 11.80 -13.36
C MET A 114 12.61 12.41 -13.28
N ARG A 115 12.95 13.11 -12.20
CA ARG A 115 14.25 13.80 -12.04
C ARG A 115 15.06 13.28 -10.86
N SER A 116 14.49 12.41 -10.05
CA SER A 116 15.09 11.88 -8.83
C SER A 116 15.72 10.53 -9.14
N GLU A 117 16.92 10.28 -8.61
CA GLU A 117 17.56 8.95 -8.66
C GLU A 117 16.94 7.98 -7.63
N MET A 118 16.16 8.51 -6.69
CA MET A 118 15.59 7.74 -5.59
C MET A 118 14.79 6.49 -6.02
N PRO A 119 13.91 6.54 -7.04
CA PRO A 119 13.19 5.34 -7.48
C PRO A 119 14.12 4.20 -7.88
N ASP A 120 15.21 4.51 -8.60
CA ASP A 120 16.17 3.51 -9.06
C ASP A 120 16.98 2.95 -7.89
N MET A 121 17.41 3.80 -6.96
CA MET A 121 18.07 3.37 -5.71
C MET A 121 17.21 2.40 -4.88
N ILE A 122 15.89 2.62 -4.82
CA ILE A 122 14.96 1.74 -4.09
C ILE A 122 14.78 0.41 -4.82
N VAL A 123 14.66 0.43 -6.16
CA VAL A 123 14.56 -0.79 -6.98
C VAL A 123 15.82 -1.64 -6.81
N GLU A 124 17.00 -1.02 -6.84
CA GLU A 124 18.28 -1.69 -6.60
C GLU A 124 18.35 -2.34 -5.22
N ASP A 125 18.01 -1.62 -4.14
CA ASP A 125 18.04 -2.17 -2.78
C ASP A 125 16.99 -3.29 -2.59
N CYS A 126 15.83 -3.20 -3.24
CA CYS A 126 14.86 -4.29 -3.25
C CYS A 126 15.42 -5.59 -3.86
N ASN A 127 16.34 -5.47 -4.82
CA ASN A 127 17.02 -6.58 -5.48
C ASN A 127 18.26 -7.05 -4.69
N ASP A 128 18.93 -6.18 -3.92
CA ASP A 128 20.07 -6.51 -3.05
C ASP A 128 19.68 -6.89 -1.60
N GLY A 129 18.45 -7.38 -1.41
CA GLY A 129 18.03 -7.94 -0.13
C GLY A 129 17.64 -6.92 0.93
N LYS A 130 17.29 -5.68 0.54
CA LYS A 130 16.62 -4.68 1.39
C LYS A 130 17.45 -4.16 2.57
N LYS A 131 18.76 -4.00 2.39
CA LYS A 131 19.69 -3.66 3.48
C LYS A 131 19.58 -2.20 3.92
N LYS A 132 19.09 -1.30 3.05
CA LYS A 132 19.02 0.15 3.30
C LYS A 132 17.62 0.63 3.66
N GLU A 133 16.79 -0.23 4.26
CA GLU A 133 15.39 0.03 4.59
C GLU A 133 15.15 1.42 5.21
N PHE A 134 15.84 1.72 6.31
CA PHE A 134 15.65 2.96 7.07
C PHE A 134 16.29 4.17 6.39
N GLU A 135 17.52 4.03 5.90
CA GLU A 135 18.26 5.12 5.23
C GLU A 135 17.49 5.63 3.99
N LEU A 136 17.13 4.72 3.07
CA LEU A 136 16.34 5.08 1.89
C LEU A 136 14.92 5.50 2.27
N GLY A 137 14.35 4.86 3.30
CA GLY A 137 13.00 5.17 3.76
C GLY A 137 12.86 6.59 4.29
N ASP A 138 13.78 7.01 5.14
CA ASP A 138 13.76 8.35 5.73
C ASP A 138 14.09 9.42 4.68
N LYS A 139 15.11 9.16 3.84
CA LYS A 139 15.43 10.04 2.72
C LYS A 139 14.25 10.19 1.75
N PHE A 140 13.50 9.11 1.46
CA PHE A 140 12.29 9.19 0.64
C PHE A 140 11.19 9.99 1.32
N ALA A 141 10.94 9.78 2.61
CA ALA A 141 9.92 10.51 3.37
C ALA A 141 10.19 12.02 3.47
N GLU A 142 11.46 12.43 3.48
CA GLU A 142 11.89 13.82 3.57
C GLU A 142 11.93 14.53 2.21
N THR A 143 12.16 13.79 1.12
CA THR A 143 12.38 14.38 -0.21
C THR A 143 11.22 14.20 -1.19
N ALA A 144 10.41 13.14 -1.06
CA ALA A 144 9.33 12.84 -1.99
C ALA A 144 8.11 13.75 -1.75
N PRO A 145 7.67 14.57 -2.73
CA PRO A 145 6.57 15.50 -2.51
C PRO A 145 5.26 14.82 -2.15
N GLY A 146 4.63 15.30 -1.07
CA GLY A 146 3.30 14.84 -0.65
C GLY A 146 3.30 13.47 0.05
N ILE A 147 4.46 12.86 0.25
CA ILE A 147 4.64 11.65 1.05
C ILE A 147 5.47 12.01 2.27
N TRP A 148 5.02 11.55 3.43
CA TRP A 148 5.73 11.68 4.70
C TRP A 148 5.87 10.28 5.32
N TYR A 149 6.48 10.14 6.50
CA TYR A 149 6.77 8.84 7.12
C TYR A 149 5.60 7.84 7.05
N LYS A 150 4.35 8.20 7.40
CA LYS A 150 3.21 7.29 7.26
C LYS A 150 3.04 6.74 5.83
N GLY A 151 3.00 7.63 4.83
CA GLY A 151 2.79 7.21 3.45
C GLY A 151 3.96 6.40 2.91
N GLN A 152 5.18 6.75 3.34
CA GLN A 152 6.40 6.03 2.98
C GLN A 152 6.44 4.65 3.62
N ARG A 153 6.20 4.50 4.94
CA ARG A 153 6.19 3.19 5.62
C ARG A 153 5.11 2.26 5.08
N MET A 154 3.96 2.81 4.70
CA MET A 154 2.92 2.04 4.02
C MET A 154 3.40 1.49 2.67
N LEU A 155 4.04 2.33 1.84
CA LEU A 155 4.65 1.90 0.58
C LEU A 155 5.75 0.85 0.81
N TRP A 156 6.59 1.05 1.83
CA TRP A 156 7.69 0.16 2.17
C TRP A 156 7.21 -1.25 2.50
N GLY A 157 6.17 -1.38 3.32
CA GLY A 157 5.58 -2.69 3.59
C GLY A 157 4.99 -3.35 2.35
N HIS A 158 4.41 -2.58 1.44
CA HIS A 158 3.90 -3.12 0.18
C HIS A 158 5.03 -3.65 -0.73
N ILE A 159 6.21 -3.02 -0.78
CA ILE A 159 7.38 -3.55 -1.51
C ILE A 159 8.20 -4.58 -0.68
N GLY A 160 7.76 -4.89 0.55
CA GLY A 160 8.29 -5.96 1.38
C GLY A 160 9.38 -5.57 2.39
N TYR A 161 9.52 -4.30 2.71
CA TYR A 161 10.27 -3.82 3.87
C TYR A 161 9.38 -3.92 5.12
N MET A 162 9.76 -4.76 6.08
CA MET A 162 8.83 -5.20 7.13
C MET A 162 9.11 -4.59 8.52
N HIS A 163 10.15 -3.76 8.65
CA HIS A 163 10.57 -3.19 9.95
C HIS A 163 9.95 -1.82 10.20
N GLY A 164 9.72 -1.04 9.15
CA GLY A 164 9.03 0.24 9.23
C GLY A 164 7.52 0.11 9.51
N VAL A 165 6.95 1.02 10.33
CA VAL A 165 5.53 0.94 10.74
C VAL A 165 4.75 2.21 10.38
N PRO A 166 3.69 2.15 9.57
CA PRO A 166 2.84 3.30 9.32
C PRO A 166 2.04 3.67 10.58
N ILE A 167 2.44 4.73 11.27
CA ILE A 167 1.69 5.26 12.43
C ILE A 167 0.51 6.09 11.95
N ASP A 168 -0.65 5.45 11.88
CA ASP A 168 -1.94 6.08 11.56
C ASP A 168 -2.82 6.33 12.79
N THR A 169 -4.06 6.77 12.57
CA THR A 169 -5.00 7.04 13.66
C THR A 169 -5.34 5.78 14.48
N TRP A 170 -5.33 4.59 13.87
CA TRP A 170 -5.57 3.33 14.58
C TRP A 170 -4.35 2.94 15.42
N MET A 171 -3.15 3.12 14.87
CA MET A 171 -1.91 2.91 15.58
C MET A 171 -1.78 3.85 16.78
N VAL A 172 -2.12 5.14 16.63
CA VAL A 172 -2.13 6.09 17.74
C VAL A 172 -3.12 5.67 18.83
N LYS A 173 -4.32 5.18 18.47
CA LYS A 173 -5.28 4.67 19.45
C LYS A 173 -4.70 3.47 20.21
N PHE A 174 -4.03 2.56 19.51
CA PHE A 174 -3.38 1.40 20.11
C PHE A 174 -2.21 1.77 21.03
N LEU A 175 -1.32 2.66 20.60
CA LEU A 175 -0.20 3.14 21.43
C LEU A 175 -0.71 3.81 22.73
N ARG A 176 -1.77 4.61 22.63
CA ARG A 176 -2.42 5.19 23.83
C ARG A 176 -3.04 4.13 24.74
N TYR A 177 -3.62 3.08 24.16
CA TYR A 177 -4.15 1.94 24.89
C TYR A 177 -3.05 1.21 25.68
N LEU A 178 -1.85 1.09 25.11
CA LEU A 178 -0.66 0.57 25.80
C LEU A 178 -0.09 1.52 26.89
N GLY A 179 -0.71 2.69 27.11
CA GLY A 179 -0.29 3.65 28.13
C GLY A 179 0.55 4.83 27.62
N HIS A 180 0.88 4.87 26.33
CA HIS A 180 1.69 5.94 25.73
C HIS A 180 0.84 7.17 25.38
N LYS A 181 0.54 7.98 26.40
CA LYS A 181 -0.32 9.19 26.31
C LYS A 181 0.30 10.33 25.49
N GLU A 182 1.60 10.28 25.25
CA GLU A 182 2.35 11.23 24.41
C GLU A 182 1.92 11.20 22.94
N PHE A 183 1.37 10.08 22.46
CA PHE A 183 0.80 9.98 21.12
C PHE A 183 -0.56 10.66 21.07
N LYS A 184 -0.62 11.85 20.46
CA LYS A 184 -1.86 12.60 20.27
C LYS A 184 -2.55 12.16 18.99
N GLN A 185 -3.88 12.01 19.04
CA GLN A 185 -4.63 11.81 17.81
C GLN A 185 -4.45 13.03 16.90
N PRO A 186 -4.07 12.85 15.63
CA PRO A 186 -3.89 13.97 14.72
C PRO A 186 -5.22 14.68 14.50
N ASN A 187 -5.27 15.96 14.86
CA ASN A 187 -6.33 16.84 14.39
C ASN A 187 -5.88 17.40 13.04
N TYR A 188 -6.30 16.78 11.94
CA TYR A 188 -5.87 17.17 10.58
C TYR A 188 -6.30 18.59 10.13
N ARG A 189 -6.83 19.42 11.03
CA ARG A 189 -6.94 20.88 10.87
C ARG A 189 -5.71 21.65 11.38
N THR A 190 -5.00 21.13 12.39
CA THR A 190 -3.93 21.85 13.12
C THR A 190 -2.69 21.01 13.45
N THR A 191 -2.78 19.68 13.49
CA THR A 191 -1.70 18.77 13.85
C THR A 191 -1.45 17.76 12.73
N SER A 192 -0.24 17.80 12.17
CA SER A 192 0.23 16.93 11.09
C SER A 192 0.93 15.69 11.65
N GLY A 193 0.15 14.73 12.17
CA GLY A 193 0.68 13.43 12.62
C GLY A 193 1.74 13.47 13.73
N PRO A 194 2.32 12.32 14.09
CA PRO A 194 3.49 12.25 14.99
C PRO A 194 4.71 12.90 14.35
N ARG A 195 5.55 13.55 15.18
CA ARG A 195 6.87 14.05 14.79
C ARG A 195 7.87 12.89 14.57
N PRO A 196 9.02 13.11 13.89
CA PRO A 196 10.01 12.05 13.65
C PRO A 196 10.47 11.32 14.93
N ASP A 197 10.73 12.04 16.02
CA ASP A 197 11.10 11.48 17.32
C ASP A 197 10.02 10.55 17.89
N GLN A 198 8.76 10.96 17.76
CA GLN A 198 7.60 10.14 18.16
C GLN A 198 7.40 8.96 17.23
N TYR A 199 7.77 9.10 15.96
CA TYR A 199 7.66 8.04 14.97
C TYR A 199 8.61 6.88 15.31
N ALA A 200 9.88 7.18 15.56
CA ALA A 200 10.87 6.20 15.99
C ALA A 200 10.46 5.50 17.31
N LEU A 201 9.92 6.25 18.27
CA LEU A 201 9.39 5.67 19.50
C LEU A 201 8.24 4.69 19.24
N GLY A 202 7.29 5.08 18.38
CA GLY A 202 6.16 4.23 18.03
C GLY A 202 6.58 2.97 17.29
N GLU A 203 7.50 3.07 16.33
CA GLU A 203 8.07 1.92 15.62
C GLU A 203 8.70 0.92 16.60
N ARG A 204 9.50 1.40 17.56
CA ARG A 204 10.11 0.56 18.60
C ARG A 204 9.07 -0.18 19.45
N ILE A 205 8.06 0.52 19.96
CA ILE A 205 7.02 -0.09 20.80
C ILE A 205 6.27 -1.18 20.03
N ILE A 206 5.96 -0.95 18.76
CA ILE A 206 5.27 -1.92 17.91
C ILE A 206 6.17 -3.10 17.56
N ALA A 207 7.46 -2.88 17.33
CA ALA A 207 8.41 -3.96 17.12
C ALA A 207 8.49 -4.89 18.34
N GLU A 208 8.61 -4.33 19.54
CA GLU A 208 8.63 -5.09 20.79
C GLU A 208 7.32 -5.88 21.00
N HIS A 209 6.17 -5.29 20.66
CA HIS A 209 4.88 -5.95 20.76
C HIS A 209 4.71 -7.06 19.72
N GLY A 210 5.15 -6.83 18.48
CA GLY A 210 5.12 -7.78 17.39
C GLY A 210 5.99 -9.01 17.64
N ALA A 211 7.19 -8.79 18.18
CA ALA A 211 8.14 -9.87 18.50
C ALA A 211 7.54 -10.91 19.47
N LYS A 212 6.75 -10.46 20.47
CA LYS A 212 6.05 -11.35 21.41
C LYS A 212 5.04 -12.29 20.73
N ASN A 213 4.58 -11.92 19.53
CA ASN A 213 3.60 -12.66 18.74
C ASN A 213 4.21 -13.29 17.47
N GLY A 214 5.55 -13.29 17.32
CA GLY A 214 6.23 -13.78 16.12
C GLY A 214 5.90 -12.98 14.86
N LEU A 215 5.59 -11.69 14.99
CA LEU A 215 5.27 -10.79 13.89
C LEU A 215 6.38 -9.77 13.66
N SER A 216 6.67 -9.48 12.39
CA SER A 216 7.42 -8.27 12.02
C SER A 216 6.61 -7.01 12.37
N PRO A 217 7.25 -5.86 12.62
CA PRO A 217 6.57 -4.62 12.97
C PRO A 217 5.45 -4.22 11.99
N TYR A 218 5.70 -4.29 10.68
CA TYR A 218 4.69 -3.95 9.68
C TYR A 218 3.47 -4.89 9.76
N MET A 219 3.70 -6.21 9.86
CA MET A 219 2.59 -7.17 10.04
C MET A 219 1.78 -6.92 11.30
N THR A 220 2.41 -6.51 12.41
CA THR A 220 1.69 -6.12 13.62
C THR A 220 0.73 -4.97 13.34
N GLN A 221 1.18 -3.96 12.59
CA GLN A 221 0.31 -2.86 12.17
C GLN A 221 -0.83 -3.32 11.27
N VAL A 222 -0.57 -4.19 10.29
CA VAL A 222 -1.63 -4.72 9.42
C VAL A 222 -2.66 -5.49 10.24
N CYS A 223 -2.23 -6.38 11.14
CA CYS A 223 -3.13 -7.12 12.04
C CYS A 223 -4.01 -6.19 12.89
N LEU A 224 -3.41 -5.15 13.49
CA LEU A 224 -4.13 -4.15 14.27
C LEU A 224 -5.15 -3.40 13.41
N TRP A 225 -4.76 -3.03 12.19
CA TRP A 225 -5.61 -2.28 11.27
C TRP A 225 -6.79 -3.12 10.78
N VAL A 226 -6.58 -4.36 10.34
CA VAL A 226 -7.69 -5.23 9.88
C VAL A 226 -8.62 -5.61 11.04
N ALA A 227 -8.09 -5.77 12.25
CA ALA A 227 -8.89 -6.01 13.44
C ALA A 227 -9.78 -4.79 13.76
N ALA A 228 -9.20 -3.58 13.76
CA ALA A 228 -9.91 -2.36 14.09
C ALA A 228 -10.94 -1.93 13.05
N THR A 229 -10.69 -2.21 11.77
CA THR A 229 -11.55 -1.80 10.65
C THR A 229 -12.55 -2.86 10.22
N GLY A 230 -12.35 -4.12 10.64
CA GLY A 230 -13.13 -5.25 10.12
C GLY A 230 -12.84 -5.52 8.64
N TRP A 231 -11.66 -5.14 8.14
CA TRP A 231 -11.34 -5.21 6.72
C TRP A 231 -11.50 -6.62 6.15
N THR A 232 -11.97 -6.72 4.91
CA THR A 232 -12.06 -7.99 4.16
C THR A 232 -11.60 -7.81 2.71
N PRO A 233 -11.18 -8.90 2.03
CA PRO A 233 -10.81 -8.86 0.61
C PRO A 233 -11.88 -8.26 -0.31
N ALA A 234 -13.17 -8.44 0.02
CA ALA A 234 -14.28 -7.89 -0.74
C ALA A 234 -14.20 -6.37 -0.89
N GLN A 235 -13.70 -5.65 0.12
CA GLN A 235 -13.54 -4.19 0.08
C GLN A 235 -12.48 -3.72 -0.91
N PHE A 236 -11.58 -4.61 -1.35
CA PHE A 236 -10.61 -4.34 -2.40
C PHE A 236 -11.11 -4.78 -3.78
N ILE A 237 -11.76 -5.94 -3.85
CA ILE A 237 -12.25 -6.56 -5.09
C ILE A 237 -13.45 -5.81 -5.67
N ASP A 238 -14.31 -5.26 -4.82
CA ASP A 238 -15.42 -4.39 -5.21
C ASP A 238 -15.62 -3.31 -4.14
N PRO A 239 -14.86 -2.20 -4.22
CA PRO A 239 -15.04 -1.10 -3.28
C PRO A 239 -16.43 -0.46 -3.40
N SER A 240 -17.16 -0.63 -4.51
CA SER A 240 -18.45 0.04 -4.74
C SER A 240 -19.55 -0.44 -3.81
N VAL A 241 -19.49 -1.71 -3.37
CA VAL A 241 -20.38 -2.30 -2.35
C VAL A 241 -20.28 -1.56 -1.02
N PHE A 242 -19.18 -0.87 -0.78
CA PHE A 242 -18.88 -0.14 0.46
C PHE A 242 -18.92 1.37 0.27
N LEU A 243 -19.27 1.85 -0.92
CA LEU A 243 -19.48 3.26 -1.23
C LEU A 243 -20.95 3.62 -1.07
N SER A 244 -21.24 4.77 -0.47
CA SER A 244 -22.60 5.33 -0.46
C SER A 244 -23.10 5.64 -1.88
N ALA A 245 -24.42 5.71 -2.08
CA ALA A 245 -25.02 6.05 -3.39
C ALA A 245 -24.49 7.37 -4.00
N ARG A 246 -24.13 8.34 -3.14
CA ARG A 246 -23.50 9.61 -3.56
C ARG A 246 -22.08 9.41 -4.14
N GLN A 247 -21.39 8.35 -3.71
CA GLN A 247 -20.01 8.02 -4.09
C GLN A 247 -19.92 7.15 -5.36
N GLN A 248 -21.00 6.49 -5.79
CA GLN A 248 -21.02 5.61 -6.98
C GLN A 248 -21.22 6.34 -8.35
N ARG A 249 -21.48 7.64 -8.34
CA ARG A 249 -22.11 8.41 -9.45
C ARG A 249 -21.35 8.65 -10.77
N PHE A 250 -20.19 8.04 -11.04
CA PHE A 250 -19.44 8.35 -12.27
C PHE A 250 -19.00 7.11 -13.07
N TRP A 251 -18.75 5.98 -12.41
CA TRP A 251 -18.36 4.72 -13.05
C TRP A 251 -18.97 3.59 -12.24
N SER A 252 -19.68 2.67 -12.88
CA SER A 252 -20.02 1.40 -12.26
C SER A 252 -18.74 0.58 -12.05
N TRP A 253 -18.71 -0.27 -11.03
CA TRP A 253 -17.57 -1.15 -10.79
C TRP A 253 -17.26 -2.04 -11.99
N ASP A 254 -18.30 -2.52 -12.67
CA ASP A 254 -18.19 -3.33 -13.89
C ASP A 254 -17.50 -2.60 -15.04
N GLU A 255 -17.79 -1.30 -15.24
CA GLU A 255 -17.12 -0.47 -16.25
C GLU A 255 -15.64 -0.26 -15.93
N LEU A 256 -15.34 -0.03 -14.66
CA LEU A 256 -13.97 0.14 -14.20
C LEU A 256 -13.15 -1.14 -14.39
N GLN A 257 -13.69 -2.30 -13.99
CA GLN A 257 -13.02 -3.60 -14.18
C GLN A 257 -12.62 -3.84 -15.63
N ARG A 258 -13.50 -3.53 -16.60
CA ARG A 258 -13.21 -3.73 -18.04
C ARG A 258 -12.02 -2.91 -18.54
N GLN A 259 -11.69 -1.81 -17.88
CA GLN A 259 -10.57 -0.94 -18.26
C GLN A 259 -9.28 -1.26 -17.51
N LEU A 260 -9.34 -2.07 -16.46
CA LEU A 260 -8.16 -2.47 -15.71
C LEU A 260 -7.54 -3.73 -16.34
N PRO A 261 -6.20 -3.85 -16.38
CA PRO A 261 -5.53 -5.06 -16.83
C PRO A 261 -6.05 -6.29 -16.05
N ASN A 262 -6.73 -7.21 -16.74
CA ASN A 262 -7.34 -8.43 -16.19
C ASN A 262 -8.57 -8.28 -15.27
N GLY A 263 -9.33 -7.19 -15.35
CA GLY A 263 -10.61 -7.10 -14.60
C GLY A 263 -10.45 -6.86 -13.09
N ARG A 264 -9.24 -6.56 -12.62
CA ARG A 264 -8.90 -6.31 -11.22
C ARG A 264 -8.19 -4.98 -11.12
N ILE A 265 -8.36 -4.24 -10.02
CA ILE A 265 -7.35 -3.23 -9.64
C ILE A 265 -6.02 -3.96 -9.76
N PRO A 266 -5.05 -3.46 -10.54
CA PRO A 266 -3.73 -4.06 -10.62
C PRO A 266 -3.33 -4.38 -9.20
N THR A 267 -3.45 -5.66 -8.90
CA THR A 267 -2.89 -6.19 -7.69
C THR A 267 -1.44 -5.82 -7.92
N LEU A 268 -0.84 -5.14 -6.96
CA LEU A 268 0.53 -4.71 -7.12
C LEU A 268 1.45 -5.94 -7.37
N ALA A 269 0.91 -7.17 -7.18
CA ALA A 269 1.36 -8.42 -7.77
C ALA A 269 0.58 -8.83 -9.03
N PHE A 270 1.25 -8.87 -10.18
CA PHE A 270 1.29 -10.05 -11.08
C PHE A 270 2.40 -9.87 -12.12
N GLY A 271 3.59 -10.38 -11.80
CA GLY A 271 4.48 -10.93 -12.81
C GLY A 271 3.89 -12.24 -13.34
N ASN A 272 2.98 -12.18 -14.31
CA ASN A 272 2.69 -13.33 -15.16
C ASN A 272 3.67 -13.29 -16.35
N GLN A 273 4.89 -13.80 -16.12
CA GLN A 273 5.65 -14.38 -17.22
C GLN A 273 4.87 -15.60 -17.73
N LYS A 274 4.22 -15.45 -18.88
CA LYS A 274 4.08 -16.51 -19.89
C LYS A 274 3.53 -15.94 -21.19
N LYS A 275 4.42 -15.80 -22.19
CA LYS A 275 4.47 -16.71 -23.35
C LYS A 275 5.66 -16.39 -24.27
N ASN A 276 6.22 -17.48 -24.80
CA ASN A 276 7.12 -17.59 -25.96
C ASN A 276 8.62 -17.45 -25.71
N ARG A 277 9.26 -18.58 -25.36
CA ARG A 277 10.02 -19.39 -26.32
C ARG A 277 10.51 -20.67 -25.63
N THR A 278 10.04 -21.81 -26.11
CA THR A 278 10.67 -23.11 -25.88
C THR A 278 12.09 -23.02 -26.47
N PRO A 279 13.17 -23.25 -25.70
CA PRO A 279 14.45 -23.54 -26.30
C PRO A 279 14.34 -24.91 -26.97
N LYS A 280 14.61 -24.98 -28.28
CA LYS A 280 14.88 -26.25 -28.95
C LYS A 280 16.11 -26.86 -28.28
N VAL A 281 15.92 -27.99 -27.59
CA VAL A 281 17.00 -28.89 -27.23
C VAL A 281 17.53 -29.50 -28.54
N PRO A 282 18.81 -29.38 -28.88
CA PRO A 282 19.40 -30.21 -29.92
C PRO A 282 19.58 -31.62 -29.38
N ASP A 283 19.12 -32.60 -30.17
CA ASP A 283 19.38 -34.02 -29.98
C ASP A 283 20.85 -34.31 -29.67
N LEU A 284 21.08 -35.00 -28.56
CA LEU A 284 22.32 -35.73 -28.28
C LEU A 284 21.95 -37.09 -27.65
N GLU A 285 21.19 -37.89 -28.40
CA GLU A 285 21.36 -39.33 -28.37
C GLU A 285 22.56 -39.68 -29.25
N ALA A 286 23.68 -40.06 -28.63
CA ALA A 286 24.53 -41.17 -29.05
C ALA A 286 25.90 -41.05 -28.38
N ARG A 287 26.13 -41.94 -27.39
CA ARG A 287 27.31 -42.82 -27.25
C ARG A 287 27.56 -43.12 -25.79
N CYS A 288 26.84 -44.12 -25.29
CA CYS A 288 27.39 -44.99 -24.27
C CYS A 288 28.39 -45.96 -24.93
N GLY A 289 29.58 -46.00 -24.36
CA GLY A 289 30.42 -47.20 -24.29
C GLY A 289 31.77 -47.11 -25.03
N PRO A 290 32.77 -47.91 -24.61
CA PRO A 290 33.03 -48.42 -23.26
C PRO A 290 34.51 -48.27 -22.85
N SER A 291 34.79 -48.55 -21.56
CA SER A 291 36.03 -49.18 -21.08
C SER A 291 37.37 -48.46 -21.33
N LEU A 292 38.10 -48.16 -20.26
CA LEU A 292 39.33 -48.89 -19.93
C LEU A 292 39.86 -48.41 -18.57
N PHE A 293 40.23 -49.40 -17.77
CA PHE A 293 41.16 -49.27 -16.65
C PHE A 293 42.45 -48.58 -17.11
N GLU A 294 42.89 -47.56 -16.38
CA GLU A 294 44.20 -47.39 -15.74
C GLU A 294 44.26 -46.04 -15.01
#